data_AF-A0A8H9IDS6-F1
#
_entry.id   AF-A0A8H9IDS6-F1
#
_cell.length_a   1.000
_cell.length_b   1.000
_cell.length_c   1.000
_cell.angle_alpha   90.00
_cell.angle_beta   90.00
_cell.angle_gamma   90.00
#
_symmetry.space_group_name_H-M   'P 1'
#
loop_
_entity.id
_entity.type
_entity.pdbx_description
1 polymer ?
#
loop_
_entity_poly.entity_id
_entity_poly.type
_entity_poly.pdbx_seq_one_letter_code
_entity_poly.pdbx_strand_id
1 'polypeptide(L)'
;MDYQFIRNDRAEPAAIFEMGAETLGLWFSEELGRDRKKLAHILNVIQQLEDKEIEHYLLQGREFNMDLNRDEIEVYAAITRDEGEVDIPEDTELYDQESITGCGLEDFKEVLLSWQEFVGRM
;
A
#
# COMPACT_ATOMS: atom_id res chain seq x y z
N MET A 1 -10.55 -2.96 9.28
CA MET A 1 -10.79 -1.69 8.54
C MET A 1 -12.05 -1.85 7.68
N ASP A 2 -12.88 -0.81 7.51
CA ASP A 2 -14.02 -0.85 6.56
C ASP A 2 -13.56 -0.43 5.16
N TYR A 3 -13.90 -1.24 4.16
CA TYR A 3 -13.51 -1.02 2.78
C TYR A 3 -14.54 -1.59 1.80
N GLN A 4 -14.62 -0.97 0.62
CA GLN A 4 -15.49 -1.41 -0.46
C GLN A 4 -14.74 -1.40 -1.79
N PHE A 5 -14.83 -2.51 -2.52
CA PHE A 5 -14.31 -2.60 -3.88
C PHE A 5 -15.42 -2.38 -4.91
N ILE A 6 -15.18 -1.48 -5.85
CA ILE A 6 -16.13 -1.12 -6.89
C ILE A 6 -15.49 -1.16 -8.28
N ARG A 7 -16.34 -1.24 -9.31
CA ARG A 7 -15.94 -0.92 -10.68
C ARG A 7 -16.20 0.56 -10.89
N ASN A 8 -15.18 1.31 -11.25
CA ASN A 8 -15.37 2.72 -11.59
C ASN A 8 -16.05 2.86 -12.97
N ASP A 9 -16.36 4.09 -13.37
CA ASP A 9 -17.01 4.41 -14.65
C ASP A 9 -16.20 3.91 -15.88
N ARG A 10 -14.89 3.74 -15.72
CA ARG A 10 -13.98 3.21 -16.76
C ARG A 10 -13.91 1.68 -16.76
N ALA A 11 -14.76 1.00 -15.98
CA ALA A 11 -14.73 -0.44 -15.74
C ALA A 11 -13.39 -0.95 -15.17
N GLU A 12 -12.63 -0.09 -14.50
CA GLU A 12 -11.40 -0.44 -13.77
C GLU A 12 -11.74 -0.73 -12.29
N PRO A 13 -10.97 -1.60 -11.61
CA PRO A 13 -11.17 -1.85 -10.18
C PRO A 13 -10.75 -0.62 -9.38
N ALA A 14 -11.56 -0.23 -8.40
CA ALA A 14 -11.24 0.83 -7.46
C ALA A 14 -11.58 0.40 -6.04
N ALA A 15 -10.74 0.78 -5.08
CA ALA A 15 -10.93 0.52 -3.66
C ALA A 15 -11.27 1.82 -2.93
N ILE A 16 -12.32 1.78 -2.13
CA ILE A 16 -12.77 2.89 -1.29
C ILE A 16 -12.63 2.46 0.15
N PHE A 17 -11.88 3.24 0.94
CA PHE A 17 -11.67 3.00 2.37
C PHE A 17 -12.29 4.14 3.19
N GLU A 18 -12.51 3.88 4.48
CA GLU A 18 -12.96 4.90 5.43
C GLU A 18 -11.97 6.08 5.57
N MET A 19 -12.46 7.20 6.12
CA MET A 19 -11.65 8.41 6.34
C MET A 19 -10.41 8.08 7.20
N GLY A 20 -9.23 8.52 6.75
CA GLY A 20 -7.94 8.16 7.36
C GLY A 20 -7.23 6.97 6.71
N ALA A 21 -7.93 6.21 5.84
CA ALA A 21 -7.35 5.13 5.04
C ALA A 21 -7.42 5.38 3.52
N GLU A 22 -7.62 6.63 3.12
CA GLU A 22 -7.82 7.02 1.72
C GLU A 22 -6.59 6.72 0.84
N THR A 23 -5.38 6.88 1.39
CA THR A 23 -4.12 6.56 0.70
C THR A 23 -4.03 5.09 0.31
N LEU A 24 -4.54 4.18 1.16
CA LEU A 24 -4.63 2.76 0.80
C LEU A 24 -5.54 2.56 -0.41
N GLY A 25 -6.73 3.19 -0.41
CA GLY A 25 -7.67 3.11 -1.54
C GLY A 25 -7.06 3.56 -2.86
N LEU A 26 -6.33 4.67 -2.84
CA LEU A 26 -5.62 5.18 -3.99
C LEU A 26 -4.50 4.23 -4.42
N TRP A 27 -3.71 3.70 -3.49
CA TRP A 27 -2.66 2.73 -3.82
C TRP A 27 -3.24 1.45 -4.45
N PHE A 28 -4.33 0.91 -3.91
CA PHE A 28 -5.00 -0.26 -4.49
C PHE A 28 -5.51 0.02 -5.92
N SER A 29 -6.07 1.21 -6.14
CA SER A 29 -6.69 1.59 -7.42
C SER A 29 -5.67 1.95 -8.50
N GLU A 30 -4.70 2.80 -8.15
CA GLU A 30 -3.77 3.43 -9.11
C GLU A 30 -2.43 2.68 -9.22
N GLU A 31 -1.92 2.13 -8.11
CA GLU A 31 -0.60 1.50 -8.03
C GLU A 31 -0.65 -0.03 -8.19
N LEU A 32 -1.63 -0.70 -7.57
CA LEU A 32 -1.81 -2.14 -7.67
C LEU A 32 -2.72 -2.50 -8.86
N GLY A 33 -3.88 -1.87 -8.97
CA GLY A 33 -4.86 -2.07 -10.03
C GLY A 33 -5.11 -3.56 -10.29
N ARG A 34 -4.88 -4.00 -11.54
CA ARG A 34 -4.99 -5.41 -11.95
C ARG A 34 -3.67 -6.17 -12.00
N ASP A 35 -2.58 -5.61 -11.48
CA ASP A 35 -1.27 -6.22 -11.59
C ASP A 35 -1.13 -7.43 -10.66
N ARG A 36 -1.49 -8.60 -11.21
CA ARG A 36 -1.42 -9.87 -10.48
C ARG A 36 0.00 -10.25 -10.06
N LYS A 37 1.03 -9.76 -10.77
CA LYS A 37 2.42 -10.03 -10.42
C LYS A 37 2.81 -9.24 -9.18
N LYS A 38 2.50 -7.95 -9.16
CA LYS A 38 2.71 -7.07 -7.99
C LYS A 38 1.93 -7.59 -6.78
N LEU A 39 0.68 -8.00 -6.99
CA LEU A 39 -0.14 -8.61 -5.94
C LEU A 39 0.50 -9.89 -5.37
N ALA A 40 0.88 -10.85 -6.23
CA ALA A 40 1.51 -12.09 -5.78
C ALA A 40 2.86 -11.85 -5.09
N HIS A 41 3.62 -10.85 -5.56
CA HIS A 41 4.86 -10.42 -4.95
C HIS A 41 4.65 -9.89 -3.53
N ILE A 42 3.67 -9.00 -3.33
CA ILE A 42 3.40 -8.41 -2.01
C ILE A 42 2.87 -9.48 -1.04
N LEU A 43 1.98 -10.38 -1.48
CA LEU A 43 1.55 -11.51 -0.65
C LEU A 43 2.73 -12.41 -0.24
N ASN A 44 3.71 -12.60 -1.11
CA ASN A 44 4.92 -13.36 -0.78
C ASN A 44 5.77 -12.62 0.26
N VAL A 45 5.96 -11.30 0.11
CA VAL A 45 6.67 -10.46 1.09
C VAL A 45 6.00 -10.55 2.46
N ILE A 46 4.67 -10.43 2.52
CA ILE A 46 3.91 -10.57 3.77
C ILE A 46 4.16 -11.94 4.39
N GLN A 47 4.15 -13.01 3.58
CA GLN A 47 4.42 -14.35 4.05
C GLN A 47 5.83 -14.51 4.63
N GLN A 48 6.85 -13.88 4.01
CA GLN A 48 8.22 -13.87 4.53
C GLN A 48 8.34 -13.08 5.84
N LEU A 49 7.57 -11.98 6.00
CA LEU A 49 7.50 -11.22 7.25
C LEU A 49 6.88 -12.07 8.37
N GLU A 50 5.77 -12.77 8.07
CA GLU A 50 5.08 -13.67 9.00
C GLU A 50 5.97 -14.88 9.41
N ASP A 51 6.69 -15.48 8.46
CA ASP A 51 7.63 -16.59 8.73
C ASP A 51 8.93 -16.11 9.41
N LYS A 52 9.08 -14.80 9.57
CA LYS A 52 10.27 -14.13 10.15
C LYS A 52 11.54 -14.33 9.33
N GLU A 53 11.41 -14.60 8.04
CA GLU A 53 12.52 -14.63 7.08
C GLU A 53 13.11 -13.24 6.87
N ILE A 54 12.25 -12.22 6.87
CA ILE A 54 12.63 -10.81 6.79
C ILE A 54 12.01 -10.02 7.95
N GLU A 55 12.61 -8.89 8.30
CA GLU A 55 12.13 -7.99 9.35
C GLU A 55 11.34 -6.81 8.79
N HIS A 56 11.69 -6.40 7.59
CA HIS A 56 11.24 -5.16 6.99
C HIS A 56 11.31 -5.25 5.46
N TYR A 57 10.38 -4.59 4.79
CA TYR A 57 10.36 -4.48 3.33
C TYR A 57 9.81 -3.12 2.89
N LEU A 58 10.55 -2.42 2.05
CA LEU A 58 10.12 -1.17 1.44
C LEU A 58 9.75 -1.40 -0.03
N LEU A 59 8.49 -1.16 -0.37
CA LEU A 59 7.97 -1.13 -1.73
C LEU A 59 7.97 0.31 -2.24
N GLN A 60 8.87 0.62 -3.17
CA GLN A 60 8.86 1.91 -3.86
C GLN A 60 7.92 1.86 -5.06
N GLY A 61 6.84 2.62 -5.00
CA GLY A 61 5.90 2.80 -6.09
C GLY A 61 6.21 4.05 -6.91
N ARG A 62 5.32 4.36 -7.85
CA ARG A 62 5.40 5.57 -8.67
C ARG A 62 4.91 6.79 -7.91
N GLU A 63 3.73 6.67 -7.30
CA GLU A 63 3.05 7.78 -6.61
C GLU A 63 3.00 7.57 -5.09
N PHE A 64 3.17 6.33 -4.65
CA PHE A 64 3.05 5.95 -3.25
C PHE A 64 4.14 4.94 -2.91
N ASN A 65 4.77 5.12 -1.77
CA ASN A 65 5.65 4.13 -1.17
C ASN A 65 4.88 3.38 -0.09
N MET A 66 5.26 2.12 0.12
CA MET A 66 4.68 1.27 1.15
C MET A 66 5.79 0.60 1.94
N ASP A 67 5.77 0.84 3.24
CA ASP A 67 6.60 0.20 4.23
C ASP A 67 5.84 -0.99 4.82
N LEU A 68 6.50 -2.13 4.96
CA LEU A 68 5.94 -3.31 5.61
C LEU A 68 6.92 -3.82 6.65
N ASN A 69 6.44 -3.95 7.88
CA ASN A 69 7.13 -4.66 8.94
C ASN A 69 6.26 -5.84 9.41
N ARG A 70 6.70 -6.54 10.46
CA ARG A 70 6.02 -7.75 10.94
C ARG A 70 4.70 -7.49 11.68
N ASP A 71 4.44 -6.25 12.06
CA ASP A 71 3.29 -5.84 12.86
C ASP A 71 2.29 -5.03 12.03
N GLU A 72 2.80 -4.06 11.26
CA GLU A 72 2.00 -3.12 10.48
C GLU A 72 2.59 -2.81 9.10
N ILE A 73 1.77 -2.17 8.28
CA ILE A 73 2.16 -1.57 7.01
C ILE A 73 1.84 -0.08 7.07
N GLU A 74 2.64 0.71 6.37
CA GLU A 74 2.45 2.15 6.24
C GLU A 74 2.55 2.56 4.77
N VAL A 75 1.55 3.29 4.28
CA VAL A 75 1.53 3.82 2.91
C VAL A 75 1.56 5.33 2.96
N TYR A 76 2.44 5.91 2.16
CA TYR A 76 2.63 7.35 2.09
C TYR A 76 2.93 7.78 0.65
N ALA A 77 2.55 9.00 0.29
CA ALA A 77 2.85 9.54 -1.03
C ALA A 77 4.36 9.60 -1.27
N ALA A 78 4.81 9.18 -2.45
CA ALA A 78 6.17 9.38 -2.88
C ALA A 78 6.37 10.88 -3.11
N ILE A 79 7.20 11.52 -2.27
CA ILE A 79 7.54 12.93 -2.46
C ILE A 79 8.37 13.02 -3.74
N THR A 80 7.76 13.45 -4.85
CA THR A 80 8.51 13.92 -6.03
C THR A 80 9.31 15.15 -5.58
N ARG A 81 10.58 14.92 -5.32
CA ARG A 81 11.59 15.93 -5.00
C ARG A 81 11.84 16.79 -6.24
N ASP A 82 10.90 17.66 -6.57
CA ASP A 82 11.18 18.85 -7.38
C ASP A 82 11.62 19.96 -6.41
N GLU A 83 12.83 20.45 -6.64
CA GLU A 83 13.49 21.57 -5.94
C GLU A 83 14.06 21.31 -4.54
N GLY A 84 15.31 20.84 -4.50
CA GLY A 84 16.19 21.11 -3.37
C GLY A 84 17.03 19.92 -2.93
N GLU A 85 18.34 20.06 -3.10
CA GLU A 85 19.34 19.24 -2.45
C GLU A 85 19.22 19.36 -0.92
N VAL A 86 18.53 18.44 -0.27
CA VAL A 86 18.70 18.12 1.15
C VAL A 86 19.23 16.70 1.28
N ASP A 87 20.49 16.59 1.67
CA ASP A 87 21.07 15.40 2.27
C ASP A 87 20.20 15.09 3.50
N ILE A 88 19.32 14.11 3.38
CA ILE A 88 18.40 13.75 4.47
C ILE A 88 19.15 12.69 5.27
N PRO A 89 19.64 12.98 6.49
CA PRO A 89 20.19 11.94 7.35
C PRO A 89 19.11 10.89 7.63
N GLU A 90 19.55 9.68 7.96
CA GLU A 90 18.77 8.43 8.14
C GLU A 90 17.63 8.50 9.20
N ASP A 91 17.36 9.68 9.76
CA ASP A 91 16.41 9.97 10.81
C ASP A 91 15.87 11.41 10.59
N THR A 92 14.95 11.62 9.64
CA THR A 92 14.25 12.89 9.50
C THR A 92 12.82 12.64 9.07
N GLU A 93 11.94 12.59 10.06
CA GLU A 93 10.49 12.56 9.92
C GLU A 93 9.99 13.90 9.35
N LEU A 94 10.05 14.03 8.03
CA LEU A 94 9.25 14.99 7.26
C LEU A 94 8.05 14.27 6.66
N TYR A 95 7.38 13.44 7.45
CA TYR A 95 6.11 12.87 7.06
C TYR A 95 5.01 13.74 7.65
N ASP A 96 4.39 14.54 6.79
CA ASP A 96 3.16 15.24 7.15
C ASP A 96 2.12 14.15 7.52
N GLN A 97 1.78 14.07 8.81
CA GLN A 97 0.98 12.99 9.39
C GLN A 97 -0.42 12.88 8.76
N GLU A 98 -0.84 13.87 7.97
CA GLU A 98 -2.11 13.86 7.24
C GLU A 98 -2.08 12.97 5.98
N SER A 99 -0.89 12.55 5.51
CA SER A 99 -0.75 11.78 4.26
C SER A 99 -0.27 10.33 4.45
N ILE A 100 -0.07 9.88 5.69
CA ILE A 100 0.30 8.49 6.00
C ILE A 100 -0.95 7.71 6.41
N THR A 101 -1.12 6.53 5.83
CA THR A 101 -2.10 5.55 6.30
C THR A 101 -1.38 4.29 6.71
N GLY A 102 -1.58 3.87 7.96
CA GLY A 102 -1.09 2.59 8.46
C GLY A 102 -2.23 1.62 8.82
N CYS A 103 -1.97 0.31 8.69
CA CYS A 103 -2.82 -0.72 9.27
C CYS A 103 -2.02 -1.96 9.66
N GLY A 104 -2.61 -2.83 10.49
CA GLY A 104 -1.96 -4.09 10.87
C GLY A 104 -1.67 -4.96 9.64
N LEU A 105 -0.53 -5.65 9.64
CA LEU A 105 -0.09 -6.51 8.53
C LEU A 105 -1.16 -7.57 8.18
N GLU A 106 -1.82 -8.12 9.21
CA GLU A 106 -2.89 -9.10 9.06
C GLU A 106 -4.13 -8.51 8.36
N ASP A 107 -4.58 -7.32 8.76
CA ASP A 107 -5.72 -6.61 8.14
C ASP A 107 -5.40 -6.28 6.67
N PHE A 108 -4.18 -5.80 6.40
CA PHE A 108 -3.72 -5.55 5.03
C PHE A 108 -3.70 -6.80 4.16
N LYS A 109 -3.24 -7.94 4.70
CA LYS A 109 -3.25 -9.23 4.00
C LYS A 109 -4.67 -9.66 3.64
N GLU A 110 -5.63 -9.53 4.55
CA GLU A 110 -7.04 -9.86 4.29
C GLU A 110 -7.61 -8.98 3.16
N VAL A 111 -7.33 -7.68 3.20
CA VAL A 111 -7.73 -6.73 2.15
C VAL A 111 -7.12 -7.11 0.80
N LEU A 112 -5.83 -7.46 0.75
CA LEU A 112 -5.13 -7.89 -0.48
C LEU A 112 -5.73 -9.17 -1.08
N LEU A 113 -6.06 -10.16 -0.25
CA LEU A 113 -6.70 -11.39 -0.70
C LEU A 113 -8.10 -11.11 -1.25
N SER A 114 -8.87 -10.27 -0.57
CA SER A 114 -10.19 -9.83 -1.03
C SER A 114 -10.09 -9.06 -2.36
N TRP A 115 -9.08 -8.21 -2.51
CA TRP A 115 -8.79 -7.51 -3.78
C TRP A 115 -8.42 -8.48 -4.90
N GLN A 116 -7.59 -9.50 -4.61
CA GLN A 116 -7.23 -10.55 -5.56
C GLN A 116 -8.47 -11.27 -6.10
N GLU A 117 -9.40 -11.64 -5.21
CA GLU A 117 -10.66 -12.26 -5.60
C GLU A 117 -11.53 -11.31 -6.43
N PHE A 118 -11.63 -10.04 -6.02
CA PHE A 118 -12.42 -9.03 -6.71
C PHE A 118 -11.94 -8.80 -8.15
N VAL A 119 -10.64 -8.60 -8.34
CA VAL A 119 -10.01 -8.45 -9.66
C VAL A 119 -10.04 -9.77 -10.44
N GLY A 120 -9.97 -10.92 -9.75
CA GLY A 120 -10.07 -12.24 -10.37
C GLY A 120 -11.46 -12.53 -10.98
N ARG A 121 -12.51 -11.91 -10.43
CA ARG A 121 -13.91 -12.00 -10.90
C ARG A 121 -14.28 -10.92 -11.92
N MET A 122 -13.36 -10.00 -12.25
CA MET A 122 -13.54 -9.03 -13.34
C MET A 122 -13.23 -9.62 -14.70
#